data_AF-A0AAN8NHU9-F1
#
_entry.id   AF-A0AAN8NHU9-F1
#
_cell.length_a   1.000
_cell.length_b   1.000
_cell.length_c   1.000
_cell.angle_alpha   90.00
_cell.angle_beta   90.00
_cell.angle_gamma   90.00
#
_symmetry.space_group_name_H-M   'P 1'
#
loop_
_entity.id
_entity.type
_entity.pdbx_description
1 polymer ?
#
loop_
_entity_poly.entity_id
_entity_poly.type
_entity_poly.pdbx_seq_one_letter_code
_entity_poly.pdbx_strand_id
1 'polypeptide(L)'
;MKVSVLLAISTPALVSAQQSLWGQCGGIGYTGPTNCVAGAVCTTQNAYYAQCVSGGGQATTAATTRATTAATTAATTTRTASQPGGTGLDSLIKAKGKKYVGFAADGSGTFNDATISNILRTEAGSLTPENSMKWESIEPNQGSYNWGTADILVNFAQTNGKQVRGHTLLWHAQLPQWVKNINNKATLTTAIQNHAAAVAGRYKGKIYAWDVANEVVADGGGMRSSVFSQVFGDWTFLDVAFRAAKAADPNAKLCLNDYNINFTGAKLNTFIQVVKDLKARGVPIDCVGTQTHTGVGDSSIASYKNTLTMLAGTGCEVQITELDIAFPSTSSSSALLTQQGNDYKTIVAACMSTSACTGITVWGVSDRNTWITGKHPLLFDENYQKKAAYNGFVAGINS
;
A
#
# COMPACT_ATOMS: atom_id res chain seq x y z
N MET A 1 45.01 -50.61 48.03
CA MET A 1 43.95 -50.67 47.00
C MET A 1 43.10 -49.42 47.11
N LYS A 2 43.36 -48.40 46.29
CA LYS A 2 42.51 -47.21 46.13
C LYS A 2 42.33 -47.00 44.64
N VAL A 3 41.09 -47.15 44.18
CA VAL A 3 40.68 -46.95 42.79
C VAL A 3 40.37 -45.46 42.62
N SER A 4 41.08 -44.80 41.71
CA SER A 4 40.79 -43.42 41.30
C SER A 4 40.14 -43.45 39.92
N VAL A 5 38.91 -42.94 39.86
CA VAL A 5 38.06 -42.82 38.66
C VAL A 5 38.51 -41.59 37.86
N LEU A 6 38.86 -41.78 36.58
CA LEU A 6 39.05 -40.68 35.63
C LEU A 6 37.68 -40.16 35.16
N LEU A 7 37.42 -38.88 35.37
CA LEU A 7 36.28 -38.15 34.80
C LEU A 7 36.72 -37.49 33.48
N ALA A 8 36.17 -37.91 32.35
CA ALA A 8 36.38 -37.26 31.06
C ALA A 8 35.49 -36.01 30.96
N ILE A 9 36.09 -34.83 30.84
CA ILE A 9 35.39 -33.56 30.59
C ILE A 9 35.32 -33.38 29.07
N SER A 10 34.12 -33.50 28.50
CA SER A 10 33.85 -33.11 27.11
C SER A 10 33.65 -31.59 27.04
N THR A 11 34.46 -30.93 26.22
CA THR A 11 34.25 -29.52 25.85
C THR A 11 33.16 -29.44 24.78
N PRO A 12 32.10 -28.62 24.95
CA PRO A 12 31.15 -28.38 23.89
C PRO A 12 31.81 -27.52 22.81
N ALA A 13 31.67 -27.96 21.54
CA ALA A 13 32.09 -27.17 20.40
C ALA A 13 31.29 -25.86 20.36
N LEU A 14 31.99 -24.72 20.32
CA LEU A 14 31.40 -23.41 20.05
C LEU A 14 30.84 -23.42 18.63
N VAL A 15 29.53 -23.58 18.50
CA VAL A 15 28.83 -23.38 17.22
C VAL A 15 28.85 -21.87 16.95
N SER A 16 29.67 -21.44 16.00
CA SER A 16 29.62 -20.06 15.48
C SER A 16 28.21 -19.84 14.92
N ALA A 17 27.46 -18.89 15.48
CA ALA A 17 26.15 -18.53 14.94
C ALA A 17 26.34 -18.10 13.47
N GLN A 18 25.62 -18.77 12.57
CA GLN A 18 25.59 -18.44 11.14
C GLN A 18 24.29 -17.72 10.82
N GLN A 19 24.36 -16.79 9.88
CA GLN A 19 23.21 -16.05 9.38
C GLN A 19 22.58 -16.75 8.18
N SER A 20 21.24 -16.84 8.18
CA SER A 20 20.48 -17.43 7.08
C SER A 20 20.68 -16.68 5.77
N LEU A 21 20.39 -17.34 4.65
CA LEU A 21 20.30 -16.68 3.35
C LEU A 21 19.32 -15.49 3.47
N TRP A 22 19.73 -14.33 2.97
CA TRP A 22 19.06 -13.02 3.07
C TRP A 22 19.06 -12.35 4.45
N GLY A 23 19.69 -12.94 5.47
CA GLY A 23 19.88 -12.28 6.76
C GLY A 23 20.97 -11.20 6.71
N GLN A 24 20.86 -10.18 7.58
CA GLN A 24 21.90 -9.17 7.74
C GLN A 24 23.14 -9.82 8.36
N CYS A 25 24.30 -9.59 7.76
CA CYS A 25 25.60 -10.15 8.17
C CYS A 25 26.66 -9.06 8.41
N GLY A 26 26.27 -7.79 8.41
CA GLY A 26 27.17 -6.67 8.70
C GLY A 26 26.53 -5.29 8.53
N GLY A 27 27.33 -4.25 8.75
CA GLY A 27 26.93 -2.85 8.75
C GLY A 27 27.33 -2.14 10.04
N ILE A 28 27.55 -0.82 9.98
CA ILE A 28 27.82 0.02 11.15
C ILE A 28 26.69 -0.16 12.17
N GLY A 29 27.06 -0.57 13.40
CA GLY A 29 26.12 -0.80 14.51
C GLY A 29 25.52 -2.21 14.58
N TYR A 30 25.84 -3.10 13.63
CA TYR A 30 25.38 -4.49 13.67
C TYR A 30 26.21 -5.33 14.66
N THR A 31 25.54 -6.02 15.59
CA THR A 31 26.16 -6.85 16.65
C THR A 31 25.84 -8.35 16.51
N GLY A 32 25.18 -8.75 15.42
CA GLY A 32 24.79 -10.14 15.19
C GLY A 32 25.81 -10.97 14.38
N PRO A 33 25.44 -12.19 13.97
CA PRO A 33 26.29 -13.09 13.20
C PRO A 33 26.78 -12.53 11.87
N THR A 34 28.09 -12.55 11.62
CA THR A 34 28.71 -12.05 10.38
C THR A 34 28.98 -13.12 9.33
N ASN A 35 28.94 -14.39 9.73
CA ASN A 35 29.16 -15.54 8.84
C ASN A 35 27.82 -16.01 8.26
N CYS A 36 27.75 -16.23 6.95
CA CYS A 36 26.55 -16.76 6.30
C CYS A 36 26.50 -18.30 6.34
N VAL A 37 25.30 -18.87 6.23
CA VAL A 37 25.11 -20.31 5.99
C VAL A 37 25.82 -20.76 4.70
N ALA A 38 26.15 -22.04 4.62
CA ALA A 38 26.83 -22.62 3.46
C ALA A 38 26.11 -22.28 2.14
N GLY A 39 26.86 -21.85 1.13
CA GLY A 39 26.33 -21.44 -0.17
C GLY A 39 25.92 -19.96 -0.26
N ALA A 40 26.01 -19.20 0.84
CA ALA A 40 25.77 -17.76 0.86
C ALA A 40 27.04 -16.96 1.19
N VAL A 41 27.14 -15.75 0.65
CA VAL A 41 28.27 -14.82 0.85
C VAL A 41 27.73 -13.50 1.41
N CYS A 42 28.38 -12.97 2.44
CA CYS A 42 28.02 -11.68 3.01
C CYS A 42 28.42 -10.56 2.05
N THR A 43 27.45 -9.89 1.44
CA THR A 43 27.66 -8.81 0.46
C THR A 43 27.26 -7.48 1.05
N THR A 44 28.19 -6.52 1.04
CA THR A 44 27.95 -5.17 1.56
C THR A 44 27.10 -4.38 0.57
N GLN A 45 25.96 -3.85 1.02
CA GLN A 45 25.10 -2.99 0.20
C GLN A 45 25.38 -1.50 0.45
N ASN A 46 25.61 -1.13 1.71
CA ASN A 46 26.05 0.21 2.10
C ASN A 46 26.73 0.15 3.48
N ALA A 47 27.21 1.30 3.97
CA ALA A 47 27.96 1.40 5.23
C ALA A 47 27.19 0.85 6.46
N TYR A 48 25.86 0.87 6.44
CA TYR A 48 25.02 0.42 7.56
C TYR A 48 24.43 -0.98 7.34
N TYR A 49 24.66 -1.62 6.19
CA TYR A 49 23.99 -2.87 5.85
C TYR A 49 24.79 -3.77 4.89
N ALA A 50 25.03 -5.02 5.32
CA ALA A 50 25.50 -6.12 4.51
C ALA A 50 24.57 -7.34 4.70
N GLN A 51 24.38 -8.14 3.65
CA GLN A 51 23.41 -9.23 3.61
C GLN A 51 23.99 -10.51 3.02
N CYS A 52 23.61 -11.67 3.57
CA CYS A 52 23.91 -12.97 2.99
C CYS A 52 23.13 -13.16 1.69
N VAL A 53 23.83 -13.30 0.55
CA VAL A 53 23.22 -13.56 -0.75
C VAL A 53 23.77 -14.87 -1.34
N SER A 54 23.05 -15.49 -2.28
CA SER A 54 23.47 -16.77 -2.87
C SER A 54 24.80 -16.64 -3.62
N GLY A 55 25.79 -17.47 -3.31
CA GLY A 55 27.15 -17.41 -3.86
C GLY A 55 27.33 -17.90 -5.31
N GLY A 56 26.25 -17.95 -6.11
CA GLY A 56 26.30 -18.38 -7.51
C GLY A 56 26.40 -17.19 -8.48
N GLY A 57 27.62 -16.79 -8.82
CA GLY A 57 27.86 -15.81 -9.89
C GLY A 57 29.14 -15.01 -9.75
N GLN A 58 30.31 -15.63 -9.97
CA GLN A 58 31.55 -14.91 -10.23
C GLN A 58 31.47 -14.22 -11.61
N ALA A 59 31.44 -12.90 -11.64
CA ALA A 59 31.91 -12.14 -12.81
C ALA A 59 33.44 -12.05 -12.70
N THR A 60 34.14 -12.77 -13.57
CA THR A 60 35.59 -12.72 -13.72
C THR A 60 35.99 -11.40 -14.36
N THR A 61 36.73 -10.57 -13.62
CA THR A 61 37.41 -9.38 -14.16
C THR A 61 38.74 -9.79 -14.77
N ALA A 62 38.79 -9.85 -16.11
CA ALA A 62 40.05 -9.90 -16.84
C ALA A 62 40.61 -8.49 -16.98
N ALA A 63 41.84 -8.30 -16.52
CA ALA A 63 42.63 -7.09 -16.74
C ALA A 63 43.05 -7.00 -18.21
N THR A 64 42.90 -5.82 -18.84
CA THR A 64 43.68 -5.49 -20.03
C THR A 64 44.02 -4.00 -20.04
N THR A 65 45.20 -3.78 -20.60
CA THR A 65 46.13 -2.66 -20.53
C THR A 65 45.62 -1.33 -21.09
N ARG A 66 46.23 -0.28 -20.56
CA ARG A 66 46.09 1.15 -20.85
C ARG A 66 46.47 1.48 -22.30
N ALA A 67 45.63 2.22 -23.01
CA ALA A 67 46.00 3.04 -24.16
C ALA A 67 45.15 4.34 -24.18
N THR A 68 45.78 5.41 -24.62
CA THR A 68 45.39 6.83 -24.49
C THR A 68 44.48 7.35 -25.62
N THR A 69 43.93 8.54 -25.35
CA THR A 69 43.31 9.56 -26.24
C THR A 69 41.89 9.32 -26.78
N ALA A 70 40.92 10.14 -26.33
CA ALA A 70 40.37 11.28 -27.07
C ALA A 70 39.05 11.75 -26.42
N ALA A 71 38.91 13.06 -26.22
CA ALA A 71 37.71 13.69 -25.68
C ALA A 71 36.55 13.56 -26.67
N THR A 72 35.41 13.02 -26.20
CA THR A 72 34.15 13.06 -26.95
C THR A 72 33.02 13.44 -25.99
N THR A 73 32.24 14.42 -26.43
CA THR A 73 31.06 15.03 -25.81
C THR A 73 30.08 14.01 -25.23
N ALA A 74 29.79 14.13 -23.93
CA ALA A 74 28.78 13.34 -23.24
C ALA A 74 27.37 13.81 -23.64
N ALA A 75 26.71 13.04 -24.51
CA ALA A 75 25.26 13.08 -24.63
C ALA A 75 24.66 12.40 -23.38
N THR A 76 23.86 13.14 -22.63
CA THR A 76 23.12 12.64 -21.48
C THR A 76 22.03 11.69 -21.96
N THR A 77 22.34 10.39 -22.07
CA THR A 77 21.33 9.36 -22.28
C THR A 77 20.57 9.19 -20.97
N THR A 78 19.36 9.75 -20.89
CA THR A 78 18.38 9.42 -19.87
C THR A 78 18.15 7.92 -19.90
N ARG A 79 18.69 7.21 -18.90
CA ARG A 79 18.40 5.80 -18.67
C ARG A 79 16.97 5.69 -18.16
N THR A 80 16.00 5.62 -19.06
CA THR A 80 14.69 5.07 -18.74
C THR A 80 14.92 3.67 -18.18
N ALA A 81 14.66 3.51 -16.88
CA ALA A 81 14.55 2.19 -16.29
C ALA A 81 13.44 1.45 -17.05
N SER A 82 13.84 0.49 -17.88
CA SER A 82 12.92 -0.42 -18.54
C SER A 82 12.14 -1.17 -17.45
N GLN A 83 10.86 -0.82 -17.28
CA GLN A 83 9.91 -1.63 -16.52
C GLN A 83 9.93 -3.04 -17.17
N PRO A 84 10.05 -4.13 -16.40
CA PRO A 84 9.89 -5.47 -16.95
C PRO A 84 8.52 -5.53 -17.63
N GLY A 85 8.50 -5.89 -18.92
CA GLY A 85 7.27 -6.07 -19.69
C GLY A 85 6.45 -7.24 -19.17
N GLY A 86 5.73 -7.02 -18.08
CA GLY A 86 4.78 -7.99 -17.53
C GLY A 86 3.50 -8.07 -18.37
N THR A 87 2.78 -9.18 -18.23
CA THR A 87 1.46 -9.40 -18.85
C THR A 87 0.30 -9.27 -17.85
N GLY A 88 0.57 -8.91 -16.59
CA GLY A 88 -0.44 -8.79 -15.55
C GLY A 88 -1.26 -7.49 -15.60
N LEU A 89 -2.25 -7.39 -14.72
CA LEU A 89 -3.23 -6.29 -14.68
C LEU A 89 -2.59 -4.89 -14.70
N ASP A 90 -1.55 -4.67 -13.90
CA ASP A 90 -0.85 -3.38 -13.85
C ASP A 90 -0.19 -3.00 -15.19
N SER A 91 0.44 -3.97 -15.85
CA SER A 91 1.06 -3.72 -17.15
C SER A 91 0.00 -3.39 -18.22
N LEU A 92 -1.15 -4.08 -18.17
CA LEU A 92 -2.28 -3.82 -19.05
C LEU A 92 -2.85 -2.40 -18.86
N ILE A 93 -3.08 -1.97 -17.62
CA ILE A 93 -3.67 -0.65 -17.37
C ILE A 93 -2.69 0.48 -17.70
N LYS A 94 -1.40 0.28 -17.45
CA LYS A 94 -0.34 1.22 -17.80
C LYS A 94 -0.18 1.38 -19.31
N ALA A 95 -0.31 0.30 -20.07
CA ALA A 95 -0.32 0.35 -21.54
C ALA A 95 -1.49 1.18 -22.10
N LYS A 96 -2.55 1.40 -21.31
CA LYS A 96 -3.70 2.25 -21.62
C LYS A 96 -3.60 3.66 -20.99
N GLY A 97 -2.44 4.01 -20.43
CA GLY A 97 -2.15 5.35 -19.91
C GLY A 97 -2.58 5.61 -18.46
N LYS A 98 -3.06 4.60 -17.73
CA LYS A 98 -3.32 4.72 -16.28
C LYS A 98 -2.04 4.47 -15.48
N LYS A 99 -2.06 4.81 -14.18
CA LYS A 99 -0.89 4.76 -13.31
C LYS A 99 -0.64 3.37 -12.73
N TYR A 100 -1.67 2.69 -12.22
CA TYR A 100 -1.49 1.39 -11.58
C TYR A 100 -2.77 0.55 -11.51
N VAL A 101 -2.59 -0.77 -11.40
CA VAL A 101 -3.51 -1.66 -10.67
C VAL A 101 -2.87 -2.05 -9.35
N GLY A 102 -3.59 -1.90 -8.24
CA GLY A 102 -3.10 -2.11 -6.89
C GLY A 102 -3.84 -3.20 -6.16
N PHE A 103 -3.24 -3.68 -5.07
CA PHE A 103 -3.85 -4.66 -4.18
C PHE A 103 -3.63 -4.25 -2.72
N ALA A 104 -4.66 -4.38 -1.90
CA ALA A 104 -4.48 -4.41 -0.45
C ALA A 104 -3.84 -5.75 -0.05
N ALA A 105 -2.83 -5.67 0.81
CA ALA A 105 -2.14 -6.81 1.38
C ALA A 105 -1.51 -6.38 2.69
N ASP A 106 -1.41 -7.29 3.66
CA ASP A 106 -0.77 -6.97 4.94
C ASP A 106 -0.27 -8.21 5.66
N GLY A 107 0.56 -8.04 6.67
CA GLY A 107 1.03 -9.11 7.53
C GLY A 107 2.29 -9.83 7.03
N SER A 108 3.11 -10.29 7.97
CA SER A 108 4.37 -10.97 7.68
C SER A 108 4.20 -12.30 6.93
N GLY A 109 3.09 -13.01 7.16
CA GLY A 109 2.78 -14.27 6.47
C GLY A 109 2.42 -14.10 4.99
N THR A 110 1.79 -12.98 4.64
CA THR A 110 1.26 -12.70 3.29
C THR A 110 2.38 -12.60 2.25
N PHE A 111 3.49 -11.97 2.61
CA PHE A 111 4.63 -11.81 1.70
C PHE A 111 5.55 -13.05 1.69
N ASN A 112 5.40 -13.95 2.66
CA ASN A 112 6.11 -15.23 2.72
C ASN A 112 5.36 -16.36 1.98
N ASP A 113 4.05 -16.20 1.75
CA ASP A 113 3.30 -17.11 0.89
C ASP A 113 3.74 -16.96 -0.57
N ALA A 114 4.28 -18.04 -1.14
CA ALA A 114 4.83 -18.04 -2.49
C ALA A 114 3.75 -17.74 -3.56
N THR A 115 2.50 -18.15 -3.32
CA THR A 115 1.37 -17.96 -4.24
C THR A 115 0.94 -16.49 -4.24
N ILE A 116 0.70 -15.93 -3.04
CA ILE A 116 0.32 -14.52 -2.89
C ILE A 116 1.43 -13.60 -3.39
N SER A 117 2.67 -13.82 -2.96
CA SER A 117 3.80 -13.00 -3.37
C SER A 117 4.04 -13.06 -4.89
N ASN A 118 3.76 -14.20 -5.55
CA ASN A 118 3.83 -14.29 -7.00
C ASN A 118 2.74 -13.46 -7.67
N ILE A 119 1.49 -13.54 -7.21
CA ILE A 119 0.38 -12.71 -7.72
C ILE A 119 0.70 -11.23 -7.58
N LEU A 120 1.16 -10.78 -6.41
CA LEU A 120 1.53 -9.38 -6.19
C LEU A 120 2.71 -8.94 -7.08
N ARG A 121 3.70 -9.82 -7.34
CA ARG A 121 4.80 -9.53 -8.26
C ARG A 121 4.34 -9.39 -9.70
N THR A 122 3.41 -10.23 -10.15
CA THR A 122 2.99 -10.30 -11.56
C THR A 122 1.85 -9.34 -11.90
N GLU A 123 0.89 -9.16 -11.00
CA GLU A 123 -0.38 -8.47 -11.29
C GLU A 123 -0.43 -7.03 -10.74
N ALA A 124 0.26 -6.75 -9.62
CA ALA A 124 0.20 -5.46 -8.95
C ALA A 124 1.27 -4.47 -9.45
N GLY A 125 0.93 -3.19 -9.48
CA GLY A 125 1.85 -2.06 -9.59
C GLY A 125 1.84 -1.14 -8.37
N SER A 126 0.87 -1.29 -7.47
CA SER A 126 0.82 -0.61 -6.19
C SER A 126 0.37 -1.57 -5.08
N LEU A 127 0.82 -1.33 -3.85
CA LEU A 127 0.34 -2.03 -2.66
C LEU A 127 -0.22 -1.04 -1.64
N THR A 128 -1.23 -1.48 -0.89
CA THR A 128 -1.80 -0.73 0.23
C THR A 128 -1.78 -1.62 1.48
N PRO A 129 -1.20 -1.19 2.62
CA PRO A 129 -1.32 -1.93 3.88
C PRO A 129 -2.75 -1.91 4.36
N GLU A 130 -3.33 -3.10 4.55
CA GLU A 130 -4.72 -3.25 5.00
C GLU A 130 -4.94 -2.70 6.43
N ASN A 131 -3.98 -2.88 7.33
CA ASN A 131 -4.10 -2.49 8.74
C ASN A 131 -2.83 -1.89 9.37
N SER A 132 -1.63 -2.31 8.95
CA SER A 132 -0.37 -2.03 9.64
C SER A 132 0.07 -0.57 9.63
N MET A 133 -0.54 0.28 8.80
CA MET A 133 -0.36 1.74 8.82
C MET A 133 -1.54 2.52 9.43
N LYS A 134 -2.59 1.85 9.94
CA LYS A 134 -3.65 2.51 10.71
C LYS A 134 -3.09 2.99 12.05
N TRP A 135 -3.64 4.09 12.58
CA TRP A 135 -3.09 4.77 13.76
C TRP A 135 -2.90 3.82 14.95
N GLU A 136 -3.93 3.03 15.31
CA GLU A 136 -3.84 2.10 16.46
C GLU A 136 -2.77 1.03 16.27
N SER A 137 -2.55 0.57 15.03
CA SER A 137 -1.53 -0.43 14.73
C SER A 137 -0.12 0.16 14.78
N ILE A 138 0.08 1.35 14.18
CA ILE A 138 1.40 1.92 13.98
C ILE A 138 1.89 2.76 15.16
N GLU A 139 0.98 3.38 15.93
CA GLU A 139 1.28 4.17 17.13
C GLU A 139 0.30 3.85 18.27
N PRO A 140 0.35 2.62 18.83
CA PRO A 140 -0.59 2.18 19.87
C PRO A 140 -0.51 3.02 21.15
N ASN A 141 0.67 3.57 21.47
CA ASN A 141 0.90 4.48 22.59
C ASN A 141 1.60 5.73 22.06
N GLN A 142 1.30 6.90 22.65
CA GLN A 142 1.85 8.18 22.19
C GLN A 142 3.38 8.15 22.09
N GLY A 143 3.91 8.40 20.89
CA GLY A 143 5.34 8.40 20.60
C GLY A 143 6.02 7.03 20.54
N SER A 144 5.27 5.94 20.71
CA SER A 144 5.78 4.56 20.61
C SER A 144 5.19 3.87 19.39
N TYR A 145 6.05 3.56 18.42
CA TYR A 145 5.64 3.12 17.10
C TYR A 145 6.00 1.67 16.80
N ASN A 146 5.09 0.97 16.13
CA ASN A 146 5.27 -0.40 15.64
C ASN A 146 5.47 -0.38 14.12
N TRP A 147 6.74 -0.32 13.69
CA TRP A 147 7.06 -0.20 12.26
C TRP A 147 7.11 -1.53 11.50
N GLY A 148 7.32 -2.64 12.20
CA GLY A 148 7.75 -3.91 11.59
C GLY A 148 6.88 -4.39 10.43
N THR A 149 5.56 -4.50 10.63
CA THR A 149 4.66 -5.02 9.58
C THR A 149 4.55 -4.08 8.38
N ALA A 150 4.44 -2.78 8.63
CA ALA A 150 4.39 -1.78 7.56
C ALA A 150 5.72 -1.72 6.78
N ASP A 151 6.86 -1.83 7.46
CA ASP A 151 8.19 -1.91 6.83
C ASP A 151 8.30 -3.13 5.91
N ILE A 152 7.75 -4.29 6.28
CA ILE A 152 7.75 -5.49 5.42
C ILE A 152 7.07 -5.20 4.08
N LEU A 153 5.86 -4.62 4.10
CA LEU A 153 5.14 -4.28 2.87
C LEU A 153 5.92 -3.26 2.04
N VAL A 154 6.40 -2.18 2.66
CA VAL A 154 7.14 -1.14 1.95
C VAL A 154 8.42 -1.72 1.33
N ASN A 155 9.15 -2.57 2.05
CA ASN A 155 10.36 -3.21 1.53
C ASN A 155 10.03 -4.17 0.37
N PHE A 156 8.96 -4.96 0.48
CA PHE A 156 8.50 -5.81 -0.62
C PHE A 156 8.15 -4.97 -1.85
N ALA A 157 7.42 -3.87 -1.66
CA ALA A 157 7.05 -2.96 -2.75
C ALA A 157 8.29 -2.37 -3.43
N GLN A 158 9.24 -1.82 -2.67
CA GLN A 158 10.46 -1.23 -3.22
C GLN A 158 11.31 -2.27 -3.97
N THR A 159 11.49 -3.46 -3.39
CA THR A 159 12.28 -4.56 -4.01
C THR A 159 11.68 -5.02 -5.33
N ASN A 160 10.35 -4.98 -5.45
CA ASN A 160 9.63 -5.46 -6.63
C ASN A 160 9.13 -4.33 -7.54
N GLY A 161 9.62 -3.10 -7.37
CA GLY A 161 9.29 -1.96 -8.23
C GLY A 161 7.81 -1.55 -8.17
N LYS A 162 7.16 -1.73 -7.02
CA LYS A 162 5.75 -1.38 -6.78
C LYS A 162 5.65 -0.03 -6.06
N GLN A 163 4.63 0.73 -6.42
CA GLN A 163 4.20 1.90 -5.65
C GLN A 163 3.59 1.47 -4.31
N VAL A 164 3.51 2.41 -3.38
CA VAL A 164 2.79 2.21 -2.11
C VAL A 164 1.78 3.34 -1.95
N ARG A 165 0.53 2.98 -1.65
CA ARG A 165 -0.43 3.92 -1.07
C ARG A 165 -0.42 3.73 0.44
N GLY A 166 -0.06 4.77 1.19
CA GLY A 166 -0.11 4.74 2.64
C GLY A 166 -1.55 4.92 3.12
N HIS A 167 -2.04 4.00 3.94
CA HIS A 167 -3.42 3.98 4.42
C HIS A 167 -3.43 3.63 5.92
N THR A 168 -3.74 4.55 6.82
CA THR A 168 -4.13 5.96 6.63
C THR A 168 -3.68 6.78 7.85
N LEU A 169 -3.43 8.08 7.67
CA LEU A 169 -2.88 8.92 8.75
C LEU A 169 -3.95 9.37 9.76
N LEU A 170 -5.19 9.56 9.32
CA LEU A 170 -6.28 10.04 10.16
C LEU A 170 -7.56 9.24 9.89
N TRP A 171 -7.99 8.46 10.87
CA TRP A 171 -9.23 7.69 10.77
C TRP A 171 -9.92 7.59 12.13
N HIS A 172 -11.25 7.61 12.12
CA HIS A 172 -12.05 7.53 13.34
C HIS A 172 -12.10 6.10 13.91
N ALA A 173 -11.92 5.09 13.06
CA ALA A 173 -11.82 3.69 13.44
C ALA A 173 -10.35 3.27 13.59
N GLN A 174 -10.11 2.16 14.32
CA GLN A 174 -8.77 1.67 14.65
C GLN A 174 -7.84 2.81 15.12
N LEU A 175 -8.37 3.59 16.06
CA LEU A 175 -7.72 4.76 16.65
C LEU A 175 -7.32 4.43 18.10
N PRO A 176 -6.07 4.70 18.52
CA PRO A 176 -5.60 4.28 19.83
C PRO A 176 -6.30 5.06 20.94
N GLN A 177 -6.48 4.41 22.10
CA GLN A 177 -7.27 4.96 23.19
C GLN A 177 -6.75 6.30 23.72
N TRP A 178 -5.43 6.51 23.68
CA TRP A 178 -4.83 7.76 24.13
C TRP A 178 -5.27 8.97 23.29
N VAL A 179 -5.52 8.79 21.98
CA VAL A 179 -6.05 9.85 21.11
C VAL A 179 -7.53 10.07 21.38
N LYS A 180 -8.30 8.99 21.53
CA LYS A 180 -9.75 9.04 21.83
C LYS A 180 -10.06 9.81 23.12
N ASN A 181 -9.13 9.83 24.08
CA ASN A 181 -9.28 10.51 25.36
C ASN A 181 -8.90 12.01 25.33
N ILE A 182 -8.36 12.52 24.22
CA ILE A 182 -7.99 13.93 24.12
C ILE A 182 -9.25 14.78 23.94
N ASN A 183 -9.46 15.76 24.81
CA ASN A 183 -10.58 16.70 24.76
C ASN A 183 -10.14 18.16 24.55
N ASN A 184 -8.83 18.41 24.43
CA ASN A 184 -8.25 19.73 24.20
C ASN A 184 -7.80 19.89 22.74
N LYS A 185 -8.28 20.94 22.07
CA LYS A 185 -7.97 21.20 20.65
C LYS A 185 -6.48 21.38 20.36
N ALA A 186 -5.73 22.04 21.24
CA ALA A 186 -4.29 22.22 21.05
C ALA A 186 -3.55 20.88 21.20
N THR A 187 -3.88 20.08 22.22
CA THR A 187 -3.30 18.74 22.41
C THR A 187 -3.60 17.82 21.23
N LEU A 188 -4.83 17.82 20.72
CA LEU A 188 -5.20 16.99 19.57
C LEU A 188 -4.54 17.46 18.28
N THR A 189 -4.40 18.78 18.10
CA THR A 189 -3.64 19.37 16.99
C THR A 189 -2.20 18.86 16.99
N THR A 190 -1.51 18.93 18.13
CA THR A 190 -0.14 18.42 18.29
C THR A 190 -0.07 16.91 18.04
N ALA A 191 -1.04 16.13 18.51
CA ALA A 191 -1.09 14.69 18.26
C ALA A 191 -1.20 14.36 16.76
N ILE A 192 -2.09 15.04 16.04
CA ILE A 192 -2.25 14.88 14.57
C ILE A 192 -0.95 15.26 13.85
N GLN A 193 -0.34 16.39 14.21
CA GLN A 193 0.91 16.85 13.59
C GLN A 193 2.05 15.87 13.81
N ASN A 194 2.24 15.41 15.04
CA ASN A 194 3.31 14.48 15.40
C ASN A 194 3.13 13.13 14.71
N HIS A 195 1.91 12.59 14.71
CA HIS A 195 1.62 11.32 14.04
C HIS A 195 1.87 11.40 12.53
N ALA A 196 1.29 12.39 11.86
CA ALA A 196 1.49 12.59 10.43
C ALA A 196 2.97 12.81 10.08
N ALA A 197 3.69 13.61 10.87
CA ALA A 197 5.12 13.86 10.67
C ALA A 197 5.97 12.59 10.85
N ALA A 198 5.70 11.80 11.89
CA ALA A 198 6.46 10.58 12.16
C ALA A 198 6.21 9.50 11.09
N VAL A 199 4.94 9.21 10.78
CA VAL A 199 4.59 8.14 9.85
C VAL A 199 4.92 8.50 8.41
N ALA A 200 4.47 9.66 7.91
CA ALA A 200 4.79 10.08 6.54
C ALA A 200 6.29 10.40 6.39
N GLY A 201 6.93 10.96 7.42
CA GLY A 201 8.36 11.25 7.43
C GLY A 201 9.24 10.01 7.39
N ARG A 202 8.86 8.94 8.11
CA ARG A 202 9.58 7.64 8.06
C ARG A 202 9.61 7.07 6.64
N TYR A 203 8.50 7.13 5.93
CA TYR A 203 8.35 6.56 4.60
C TYR A 203 8.56 7.57 3.47
N LYS A 204 9.16 8.72 3.77
CA LYS A 204 9.42 9.79 2.81
C LYS A 204 10.11 9.26 1.55
N GLY A 205 9.55 9.59 0.39
CA GLY A 205 10.06 9.18 -0.93
C GLY A 205 9.79 7.72 -1.30
N LYS A 206 9.14 6.93 -0.43
CA LYS A 206 8.73 5.54 -0.70
C LYS A 206 7.22 5.41 -0.94
N ILE A 207 6.45 6.42 -0.58
CA ILE A 207 4.99 6.46 -0.72
C ILE A 207 4.61 7.27 -1.95
N TYR A 208 3.77 6.68 -2.82
CA TYR A 208 3.19 7.39 -3.96
C TYR A 208 2.08 8.35 -3.51
N ALA A 209 1.15 7.86 -2.69
CA ALA A 209 0.02 8.62 -2.18
C ALA A 209 -0.30 8.25 -0.73
N TRP A 210 -0.68 9.22 0.07
CA TRP A 210 -1.25 9.01 1.40
C TRP A 210 -2.74 9.25 1.36
N ASP A 211 -3.53 8.31 1.88
CA ASP A 211 -4.83 8.65 2.43
C ASP A 211 -4.55 9.41 3.73
N VAL A 212 -4.58 10.75 3.65
CA VAL A 212 -4.28 11.61 4.80
C VAL A 212 -5.42 11.54 5.81
N ALA A 213 -6.66 11.51 5.32
CA ALA A 213 -7.82 11.27 6.14
C ALA A 213 -8.78 10.30 5.45
N ASN A 214 -9.41 9.46 6.25
CA ASN A 214 -10.34 8.44 5.81
C ASN A 214 -11.70 8.63 6.48
N GLU A 215 -12.78 8.50 5.70
CA GLU A 215 -14.16 8.37 6.18
C GLU A 215 -14.65 9.51 7.06
N VAL A 216 -14.33 10.74 6.69
CA VAL A 216 -14.65 11.93 7.50
C VAL A 216 -16.08 12.42 7.29
N VAL A 217 -16.77 11.91 6.26
CA VAL A 217 -18.16 12.25 5.96
C VAL A 217 -19.08 11.17 6.55
N ALA A 218 -20.16 11.59 7.20
CA ALA A 218 -21.18 10.68 7.71
C ALA A 218 -22.02 10.08 6.57
N ASP A 219 -22.67 8.94 6.80
CA ASP A 219 -23.40 8.24 5.74
C ASP A 219 -24.59 9.04 5.16
N GLY A 220 -25.23 9.87 5.98
CA GLY A 220 -26.26 10.81 5.54
C GLY A 220 -25.75 12.11 4.92
N GLY A 221 -24.42 12.28 4.79
CA GLY A 221 -23.79 13.58 4.53
C GLY A 221 -23.51 14.35 5.83
N GLY A 222 -22.77 15.45 5.71
CA GLY A 222 -22.23 16.19 6.85
C GLY A 222 -21.00 15.53 7.48
N MET A 223 -20.52 16.13 8.58
CA MET A 223 -19.33 15.69 9.28
C MET A 223 -19.60 14.46 10.14
N ARG A 224 -18.74 13.44 10.04
CA ARG A 224 -18.82 12.26 10.90
C ARG A 224 -18.51 12.63 12.35
N SER A 225 -19.31 12.11 13.29
CA SER A 225 -19.01 12.20 14.73
C SER A 225 -17.79 11.35 15.07
N SER A 226 -16.74 11.99 15.58
CA SER A 226 -15.47 11.37 16.01
C SER A 226 -14.78 12.30 17.00
N VAL A 227 -13.71 11.82 17.67
CA VAL A 227 -12.90 12.69 18.55
C VAL A 227 -12.40 13.94 17.80
N PHE A 228 -12.05 13.81 16.52
CA PHE A 228 -11.55 14.93 15.71
C PHE A 228 -12.62 16.00 15.53
N SER A 229 -13.81 15.63 15.07
CA SER A 229 -14.91 16.58 14.84
C SER A 229 -15.47 17.15 16.14
N GLN A 230 -15.54 16.35 17.21
CA GLN A 230 -16.03 16.80 18.51
C GLN A 230 -15.10 17.82 19.17
N VAL A 231 -13.78 17.63 19.08
CA VAL A 231 -12.78 18.51 19.69
C VAL A 231 -12.50 19.75 18.85
N PHE A 232 -12.47 19.62 17.51
CA PHE A 232 -12.24 20.78 16.64
C PHE A 232 -13.48 21.64 16.44
N GLY A 233 -14.67 21.02 16.37
CA GLY A 233 -15.95 21.65 16.07
C GLY A 233 -16.18 21.97 14.59
N ASP A 234 -15.19 21.75 13.73
CA ASP A 234 -15.21 22.09 12.30
C ASP A 234 -14.24 21.20 11.49
N TRP A 235 -14.12 21.43 10.18
CA TRP A 235 -13.25 20.65 9.28
C TRP A 235 -11.75 20.97 9.43
N THR A 236 -11.34 21.90 10.29
CA THR A 236 -9.94 22.39 10.34
C THR A 236 -8.95 21.35 10.85
N PHE A 237 -9.41 20.23 11.42
CA PHE A 237 -8.54 19.08 11.69
C PHE A 237 -7.93 18.49 10.41
N LEU A 238 -8.63 18.61 9.27
CA LEU A 238 -8.11 18.22 7.96
C LEU A 238 -6.98 19.15 7.52
N ASP A 239 -7.16 20.47 7.69
CA ASP A 239 -6.12 21.46 7.38
C ASP A 239 -4.81 21.13 8.13
N VAL A 240 -4.91 20.76 9.41
CA VAL A 240 -3.77 20.32 10.24
C VAL A 240 -3.11 19.07 9.66
N ALA A 241 -3.88 18.01 9.40
CA ALA A 241 -3.36 16.73 8.93
C ALA A 241 -2.68 16.84 7.56
N PHE A 242 -3.32 17.48 6.58
CA PHE A 242 -2.79 17.64 5.23
C PHE A 242 -1.54 18.52 5.19
N ARG A 243 -1.49 19.62 5.96
CA ARG A 243 -0.29 20.44 6.04
C ARG A 243 0.87 19.72 6.71
N ALA A 244 0.61 18.95 7.77
CA ALA A 244 1.63 18.13 8.43
C ALA A 244 2.18 17.04 7.50
N ALA A 245 1.30 16.31 6.80
CA ALA A 245 1.70 15.31 5.81
C ALA A 245 2.54 15.91 4.68
N LYS A 246 2.15 17.09 4.16
CA LYS A 246 2.89 17.78 3.10
C LYS A 246 4.28 18.23 3.55
N ALA A 247 4.40 18.71 4.79
CA ALA A 247 5.68 19.10 5.37
C ALA A 247 6.62 17.89 5.54
N ALA A 248 6.08 16.73 5.92
CA ALA A 248 6.84 15.50 6.12
C ALA A 248 7.36 14.91 4.80
N ASP A 249 6.48 14.76 3.80
CA ASP A 249 6.84 14.32 2.45
C ASP A 249 6.19 15.19 1.36
N PRO A 250 6.92 16.18 0.83
CA PRO A 250 6.41 17.04 -0.23
C PRO A 250 6.12 16.33 -1.56
N ASN A 251 6.68 15.13 -1.78
CA ASN A 251 6.59 14.42 -3.06
C ASN A 251 5.39 13.44 -3.12
N ALA A 252 4.92 12.98 -1.96
CA ALA A 252 3.73 12.13 -1.90
C ALA A 252 2.48 12.92 -2.30
N LYS A 253 1.56 12.25 -3.01
CA LYS A 253 0.21 12.76 -3.27
C LYS A 253 -0.63 12.67 -1.99
N LEU A 254 -1.38 13.72 -1.67
CA LEU A 254 -2.22 13.74 -0.48
C LEU A 254 -3.70 13.58 -0.85
N CYS A 255 -4.31 12.48 -0.41
CA CYS A 255 -5.68 12.09 -0.75
C CYS A 255 -6.64 12.19 0.43
N LEU A 256 -7.90 12.50 0.13
CA LEU A 256 -9.04 12.23 1.01
C LEU A 256 -9.77 10.97 0.50
N ASN A 257 -10.07 10.00 1.36
CA ASN A 257 -10.66 8.71 0.99
C ASN A 257 -11.97 8.45 1.75
N ASP A 258 -13.00 7.88 1.10
CA ASP A 258 -14.27 7.54 1.76
C ASP A 258 -15.04 6.41 1.03
N TYR A 259 -15.90 5.71 1.76
CA TYR A 259 -16.86 4.73 1.23
C TYR A 259 -18.25 5.34 1.01
N ASN A 260 -19.14 4.62 0.33
CA ASN A 260 -20.51 5.05 0.02
C ASN A 260 -20.59 6.40 -0.74
N ILE A 261 -19.47 6.85 -1.29
CA ILE A 261 -19.42 7.91 -2.30
C ILE A 261 -19.39 7.33 -3.71
N ASN A 262 -19.46 6.00 -3.84
CA ASN A 262 -19.43 5.22 -5.08
C ASN A 262 -20.58 5.61 -6.04
N PHE A 263 -21.69 6.10 -5.48
CA PHE A 263 -22.89 6.50 -6.21
C PHE A 263 -23.37 7.89 -5.76
N THR A 264 -24.21 8.51 -6.57
CA THR A 264 -24.73 9.86 -6.31
C THR A 264 -25.59 9.89 -5.05
N GLY A 265 -25.31 10.83 -4.14
CA GLY A 265 -26.07 10.96 -2.90
C GLY A 265 -25.53 12.08 -2.01
N ALA A 266 -26.17 12.29 -0.85
CA ALA A 266 -25.83 13.34 0.11
C ALA A 266 -24.37 13.25 0.61
N LYS A 267 -23.87 12.03 0.83
CA LYS A 267 -22.49 11.78 1.23
C LYS A 267 -21.49 12.25 0.17
N LEU A 268 -21.66 11.85 -1.09
CA LEU A 268 -20.82 12.31 -2.21
C LEU A 268 -20.85 13.83 -2.35
N ASN A 269 -22.02 14.46 -2.24
CA ASN A 269 -22.15 15.91 -2.32
C ASN A 269 -21.37 16.62 -1.21
N THR A 270 -21.48 16.12 0.04
CA THR A 270 -20.70 16.67 1.16
C THR A 270 -19.21 16.46 0.94
N PHE A 271 -18.80 15.26 0.52
CA PHE A 271 -17.40 14.94 0.24
C PHE A 271 -16.79 15.90 -0.79
N ILE A 272 -17.49 16.15 -1.91
CA ILE A 272 -17.05 17.10 -2.93
C ILE A 272 -16.95 18.53 -2.35
N GLN A 273 -17.91 18.94 -1.52
CA GLN A 273 -17.88 20.26 -0.90
C GLN A 273 -16.67 20.40 0.03
N VAL A 274 -16.39 19.40 0.87
CA VAL A 274 -15.22 19.38 1.76
C VAL A 274 -13.93 19.52 0.96
N VAL A 275 -13.78 18.77 -0.14
CA VAL A 275 -12.59 18.87 -1.02
C VAL A 275 -12.44 20.26 -1.62
N LYS A 276 -13.53 20.85 -2.12
CA LYS A 276 -13.50 22.23 -2.67
C LYS A 276 -13.13 23.24 -1.60
N ASP A 277 -13.66 23.10 -0.39
CA ASP A 277 -13.38 24.00 0.72
C ASP A 277 -11.92 23.90 1.19
N LEU A 278 -11.35 22.69 1.24
CA LEU A 278 -9.92 22.48 1.52
C LEU A 278 -9.05 23.21 0.49
N LYS A 279 -9.38 23.07 -0.80
CA LYS A 279 -8.66 23.76 -1.88
C LYS A 279 -8.80 25.28 -1.78
N ALA A 280 -9.99 25.79 -1.47
CA ALA A 280 -10.24 27.21 -1.29
C ALA A 280 -9.41 27.82 -0.13
N ARG A 281 -9.14 27.03 0.92
CA ARG A 281 -8.24 27.41 2.03
C ARG A 281 -6.75 27.16 1.76
N GLY A 282 -6.38 26.73 0.55
CA GLY A 282 -5.00 26.44 0.18
C GLY A 282 -4.41 25.25 0.95
N VAL A 283 -5.24 24.28 1.34
CA VAL A 283 -4.79 23.00 1.90
C VAL A 283 -4.27 22.12 0.76
N PRO A 284 -3.10 21.45 0.91
CA PRO A 284 -2.49 20.69 -0.17
C PRO A 284 -3.19 19.34 -0.37
N ILE A 285 -4.30 19.32 -1.11
CA ILE A 285 -5.00 18.09 -1.52
C ILE A 285 -4.78 17.83 -3.01
N ASP A 286 -4.24 16.67 -3.34
CA ASP A 286 -3.89 16.29 -4.70
C ASP A 286 -4.90 15.31 -5.31
N CYS A 287 -5.50 14.46 -4.48
CA CYS A 287 -6.33 13.34 -4.93
C CYS A 287 -7.56 13.10 -4.03
N VAL A 288 -8.52 12.37 -4.59
CA VAL A 288 -9.67 11.82 -3.87
C VAL A 288 -9.78 10.33 -4.17
N GLY A 289 -10.08 9.55 -3.14
CA GLY A 289 -10.28 8.10 -3.20
C GLY A 289 -11.74 7.74 -2.99
N THR A 290 -12.28 6.89 -3.87
CA THR A 290 -13.57 6.22 -3.68
C THR A 290 -13.31 4.74 -3.40
N GLN A 291 -13.62 4.30 -2.18
CA GLN A 291 -13.31 2.93 -1.74
C GLN A 291 -13.92 1.89 -2.69
N THR A 292 -15.21 2.03 -3.01
CA THR A 292 -15.90 1.16 -3.97
C THR A 292 -16.10 -0.27 -3.49
N HIS A 293 -16.52 -0.39 -2.22
CA HIS A 293 -17.23 -1.56 -1.72
C HIS A 293 -18.68 -1.57 -2.23
N THR A 294 -19.07 -2.60 -2.98
CA THR A 294 -20.44 -2.76 -3.50
C THR A 294 -20.84 -4.24 -3.60
N GLY A 295 -22.06 -4.51 -4.03
CA GLY A 295 -22.60 -5.86 -4.19
C GLY A 295 -22.81 -6.23 -5.65
N VAL A 296 -22.75 -7.53 -5.95
CA VAL A 296 -23.09 -8.07 -7.27
C VAL A 296 -24.51 -7.71 -7.64
N GLY A 297 -24.69 -7.13 -8.83
CA GLY A 297 -25.97 -6.72 -9.37
C GLY A 297 -26.55 -5.45 -8.73
N ASP A 298 -25.77 -4.65 -8.00
CA ASP A 298 -26.19 -3.31 -7.58
C ASP A 298 -26.54 -2.48 -8.83
N SER A 299 -27.80 -2.07 -8.93
CA SER A 299 -28.34 -1.35 -10.09
C SER A 299 -27.65 -0.01 -10.33
N SER A 300 -26.99 0.54 -9.31
CA SER A 300 -26.27 1.81 -9.37
C SER A 300 -24.94 1.71 -10.12
N ILE A 301 -24.38 0.50 -10.31
CA ILE A 301 -23.11 0.27 -11.01
C ILE A 301 -23.13 0.81 -12.44
N ALA A 302 -24.27 0.71 -13.13
CA ALA A 302 -24.44 1.28 -14.47
C ALA A 302 -24.19 2.80 -14.51
N SER A 303 -24.37 3.51 -13.39
CA SER A 303 -24.17 4.95 -13.25
C SER A 303 -22.81 5.34 -12.65
N TYR A 304 -21.91 4.38 -12.38
CA TYR A 304 -20.66 4.64 -11.65
C TYR A 304 -19.75 5.69 -12.34
N LYS A 305 -19.80 5.81 -13.67
CA LYS A 305 -19.09 6.87 -14.41
C LYS A 305 -19.51 8.29 -13.98
N ASN A 306 -20.78 8.48 -13.60
CA ASN A 306 -21.27 9.78 -13.15
C ASN A 306 -20.58 10.19 -11.85
N THR A 307 -20.40 9.24 -10.92
CA THR A 307 -19.63 9.46 -9.68
C THR A 307 -18.20 9.92 -9.97
N LEU A 308 -17.48 9.20 -10.84
CA LEU A 308 -16.10 9.57 -11.19
C LEU A 308 -16.04 10.94 -11.86
N THR A 309 -17.05 11.29 -12.66
CA THR A 309 -17.17 12.62 -13.28
C THR A 309 -17.40 13.72 -12.24
N MET A 310 -18.26 13.48 -11.25
CA MET A 310 -18.48 14.43 -10.15
C MET A 310 -17.22 14.63 -9.30
N LEU A 311 -16.50 13.54 -8.98
CA LEU A 311 -15.23 13.60 -8.26
C LEU A 311 -14.16 14.35 -9.07
N ALA A 312 -14.08 14.12 -10.38
CA ALA A 312 -13.18 14.85 -11.28
C ALA A 312 -13.46 16.36 -11.28
N GLY A 313 -14.72 16.77 -11.07
CA GLY A 313 -15.13 18.17 -10.93
C GLY A 313 -14.57 18.90 -9.71
N THR A 314 -13.92 18.20 -8.77
CA THR A 314 -13.13 18.84 -7.70
C THR A 314 -11.80 19.41 -8.20
N GLY A 315 -11.35 18.98 -9.40
CA GLY A 315 -10.04 19.26 -9.94
C GLY A 315 -8.91 18.52 -9.22
N CYS A 316 -9.22 17.45 -8.48
CA CYS A 316 -8.24 16.51 -7.93
C CYS A 316 -8.10 15.29 -8.87
N GLU A 317 -6.98 14.59 -8.73
CA GLU A 317 -6.85 13.23 -9.25
C GLU A 317 -7.86 12.31 -8.56
N VAL A 318 -8.45 11.35 -9.28
CA VAL A 318 -9.43 10.40 -8.75
C VAL A 318 -8.81 9.00 -8.75
N GLN A 319 -8.99 8.25 -7.66
CA GLN A 319 -8.53 6.87 -7.53
C GLN A 319 -9.66 5.98 -7.00
N ILE A 320 -9.79 4.78 -7.56
CA ILE A 320 -10.60 3.71 -6.96
C ILE A 320 -9.67 2.98 -5.99
N THR A 321 -9.99 2.97 -4.69
CA THR A 321 -8.97 2.69 -3.65
C THR A 321 -9.13 1.36 -2.94
N GLU A 322 -10.34 0.79 -2.91
CA GLU A 322 -10.66 -0.41 -2.11
C GLU A 322 -11.70 -1.28 -2.82
N LEU A 323 -11.56 -1.46 -4.14
CA LEU A 323 -12.57 -2.13 -4.95
C LEU A 323 -12.76 -3.59 -4.53
N ASP A 324 -13.99 -3.92 -4.18
CA ASP A 324 -14.48 -5.29 -4.05
C ASP A 324 -16.01 -5.34 -4.35
N ILE A 325 -16.49 -6.47 -4.89
CA ILE A 325 -17.89 -6.61 -5.33
C ILE A 325 -18.46 -7.90 -4.74
N ALA A 326 -19.10 -7.80 -3.57
CA ALA A 326 -19.51 -8.95 -2.77
C ALA A 326 -20.76 -9.66 -3.30
N PHE A 327 -20.78 -10.97 -3.19
CA PHE A 327 -22.00 -11.76 -3.38
C PHE A 327 -23.05 -11.38 -2.31
N PRO A 328 -24.35 -11.51 -2.63
CA PRO A 328 -25.41 -11.19 -1.66
C PRO A 328 -25.40 -12.13 -0.45
N SER A 329 -24.90 -13.36 -0.61
CA SER A 329 -24.77 -14.38 0.42
C SER A 329 -23.48 -15.19 0.22
N THR A 330 -23.29 -16.24 1.04
CA THR A 330 -22.14 -17.15 0.90
C THR A 330 -22.27 -18.14 -0.26
N SER A 331 -23.45 -18.23 -0.86
CA SER A 331 -23.72 -19.14 -1.98
C SER A 331 -23.12 -18.61 -3.27
N SER A 332 -22.47 -19.50 -4.02
CA SER A 332 -21.95 -19.22 -5.35
C SER A 332 -22.81 -19.85 -6.44
N SER A 333 -22.94 -19.19 -7.58
CA SER A 333 -23.58 -19.73 -8.78
C SER A 333 -22.88 -19.20 -10.03
N SER A 334 -23.00 -19.91 -11.16
CA SER A 334 -22.45 -19.46 -12.44
C SER A 334 -23.02 -18.09 -12.87
N ALA A 335 -24.29 -17.83 -12.54
CA ALA A 335 -24.94 -16.54 -12.78
C ALA A 335 -24.31 -15.41 -11.94
N LEU A 336 -24.07 -15.64 -10.64
CA LEU A 336 -23.41 -14.66 -9.77
C LEU A 336 -21.96 -14.39 -10.21
N LEU A 337 -21.21 -15.42 -10.56
CA LEU A 337 -19.84 -15.27 -11.08
C LEU A 337 -19.82 -14.45 -12.38
N THR A 338 -20.75 -14.72 -13.30
CA THR A 338 -20.86 -13.98 -14.57
C THR A 338 -21.26 -12.52 -14.32
N GLN A 339 -22.26 -12.28 -13.47
CA GLN A 339 -22.70 -10.92 -13.14
C GLN A 339 -21.59 -10.13 -12.44
N GLN A 340 -20.86 -10.72 -11.49
CA GLN A 340 -19.70 -10.10 -10.87
C GLN A 340 -18.64 -9.70 -11.90
N GLY A 341 -18.37 -10.55 -12.89
CA GLY A 341 -17.50 -10.20 -14.02
C GLY A 341 -17.99 -8.97 -14.79
N ASN A 342 -19.28 -8.88 -15.08
CA ASN A 342 -19.86 -7.72 -15.77
C ASN A 342 -19.80 -6.44 -14.92
N ASP A 343 -19.99 -6.56 -13.61
CA ASP A 343 -19.94 -5.45 -12.67
C ASP A 343 -18.51 -4.89 -12.56
N TYR A 344 -17.50 -5.76 -12.41
CA TYR A 344 -16.09 -5.37 -12.47
C TYR A 344 -15.73 -4.70 -13.80
N LYS A 345 -16.18 -5.27 -14.94
CA LYS A 345 -15.98 -4.67 -16.26
C LYS A 345 -16.53 -3.24 -16.31
N THR A 346 -17.74 -3.02 -15.80
CA THR A 346 -18.42 -1.72 -15.83
C THR A 346 -17.68 -0.68 -15.00
N ILE A 347 -17.28 -1.01 -13.78
CA ILE A 347 -16.54 -0.11 -12.89
C ILE A 347 -15.16 0.23 -13.47
N VAL A 348 -14.43 -0.76 -13.98
CA VAL A 348 -13.11 -0.53 -14.58
C VAL A 348 -13.22 0.31 -15.86
N ALA A 349 -14.19 0.02 -16.75
CA ALA A 349 -14.43 0.82 -17.96
C ALA A 349 -14.80 2.28 -17.63
N ALA A 350 -15.52 2.52 -16.53
CA ALA A 350 -15.80 3.87 -16.06
C ALA A 350 -14.50 4.63 -15.68
N CYS A 351 -13.55 3.97 -15.01
CA CYS A 351 -12.23 4.57 -14.75
C CYS A 351 -11.45 4.78 -16.06
N MET A 352 -11.45 3.81 -16.98
CA MET A 352 -10.77 3.95 -18.27
C MET A 352 -11.28 5.16 -19.06
N SER A 353 -12.59 5.37 -19.08
CA SER A 353 -13.24 6.48 -19.77
C SER A 353 -13.27 7.81 -19.00
N THR A 354 -12.68 7.87 -17.80
CA THR A 354 -12.55 9.10 -17.00
C THR A 354 -11.08 9.49 -16.90
N SER A 355 -10.68 10.60 -17.54
CA SER A 355 -9.27 11.02 -17.60
C SER A 355 -8.65 11.29 -16.22
N ALA A 356 -9.43 11.85 -15.29
CA ALA A 356 -8.99 12.10 -13.92
C ALA A 356 -8.83 10.82 -13.08
N CYS A 357 -9.43 9.69 -13.48
CA CYS A 357 -9.24 8.41 -12.79
C CYS A 357 -7.88 7.83 -13.17
N THR A 358 -6.96 7.72 -12.22
CA THR A 358 -5.56 7.34 -12.49
C THR A 358 -5.22 5.92 -12.10
N GLY A 359 -5.91 5.31 -11.14
CA GLY A 359 -5.56 3.98 -10.66
C GLY A 359 -6.71 3.29 -9.94
N ILE A 360 -6.59 1.97 -9.85
CA ILE A 360 -7.57 1.09 -9.22
C ILE A 360 -6.83 0.16 -8.27
N THR A 361 -7.26 0.11 -7.01
CA THR A 361 -6.77 -0.87 -6.02
C THR A 361 -7.91 -1.82 -5.66
N VAL A 362 -7.65 -3.13 -5.73
CA VAL A 362 -8.56 -4.19 -5.26
C VAL A 362 -8.29 -4.45 -3.78
N TRP A 363 -9.33 -4.56 -2.95
CA TRP A 363 -9.18 -4.68 -1.49
C TRP A 363 -8.91 -6.10 -1.00
N GLY A 364 -7.83 -6.69 -1.51
CA GLY A 364 -7.33 -8.00 -1.13
C GLY A 364 -6.85 -8.80 -2.34
N VAL A 365 -6.05 -9.85 -2.08
CA VAL A 365 -5.47 -10.67 -3.14
C VAL A 365 -6.42 -11.79 -3.60
N SER A 366 -7.06 -12.49 -2.67
CA SER A 366 -7.89 -13.66 -2.93
C SER A 366 -9.05 -13.72 -1.95
N ASP A 367 -10.19 -14.30 -2.39
CA ASP A 367 -11.36 -14.55 -1.56
C ASP A 367 -11.04 -15.31 -0.26
N ARG A 368 -9.94 -16.06 -0.21
CA ARG A 368 -9.47 -16.73 1.02
C ARG A 368 -9.10 -15.75 2.14
N ASN A 369 -8.66 -14.55 1.77
CA ASN A 369 -8.07 -13.57 2.67
C ASN A 369 -8.86 -12.25 2.70
N THR A 370 -10.08 -12.22 2.15
CA THR A 370 -10.90 -11.00 2.17
C THR A 370 -11.46 -10.72 3.57
N TRP A 371 -11.65 -9.45 3.88
CA TRP A 371 -12.39 -8.99 5.05
C TRP A 371 -13.91 -9.31 4.98
N ILE A 372 -14.45 -9.57 3.79
CA ILE A 372 -15.86 -9.92 3.56
C ILE A 372 -16.04 -11.45 3.48
N THR A 373 -15.78 -12.13 4.60
CA THR A 373 -15.73 -13.60 4.69
C THR A 373 -16.92 -14.29 4.01
N GLY A 374 -16.59 -15.20 3.09
CA GLY A 374 -17.54 -16.08 2.41
C GLY A 374 -18.34 -15.43 1.27
N LYS A 375 -18.20 -14.13 0.99
CA LYS A 375 -18.95 -13.44 -0.08
C LYS A 375 -18.17 -13.27 -1.39
N HIS A 376 -17.03 -13.95 -1.53
CA HIS A 376 -16.26 -14.08 -2.76
C HIS A 376 -16.07 -12.78 -3.56
N PRO A 377 -15.61 -11.65 -2.97
CA PRO A 377 -15.74 -10.35 -3.61
C PRO A 377 -14.58 -9.97 -4.55
N LEU A 378 -13.50 -10.77 -4.61
CA LEU A 378 -12.22 -10.42 -5.24
C LEU A 378 -12.02 -11.08 -6.61
N LEU A 379 -10.85 -10.83 -7.22
CA LEU A 379 -10.51 -11.32 -8.56
C LEU A 379 -10.03 -12.77 -8.60
N PHE A 380 -9.51 -13.27 -7.47
CA PHE A 380 -8.98 -14.62 -7.33
C PHE A 380 -9.81 -15.39 -6.29
N ASP A 381 -10.12 -16.66 -6.58
CA ASP A 381 -10.87 -17.52 -5.67
C ASP A 381 -10.03 -17.98 -4.47
N GLU A 382 -10.61 -18.82 -3.61
CA GLU A 382 -9.96 -19.33 -2.40
C GLU A 382 -8.73 -20.22 -2.68
N ASN A 383 -8.58 -20.69 -3.92
CA ASN A 383 -7.43 -21.47 -4.41
C ASN A 383 -6.49 -20.62 -5.29
N TYR A 384 -6.63 -19.29 -5.20
CA TYR A 384 -5.84 -18.30 -5.94
C TYR A 384 -5.96 -18.42 -7.47
N GLN A 385 -7.04 -19.00 -7.98
CA GLN A 385 -7.32 -19.07 -9.41
C GLN A 385 -8.13 -17.86 -9.87
N LYS A 386 -7.89 -17.42 -11.12
CA LYS A 386 -8.58 -16.26 -11.71
C LYS A 386 -10.07 -16.55 -11.88
N LYS A 387 -10.93 -15.67 -11.37
CA LYS A 387 -12.39 -15.77 -11.49
C LYS A 387 -12.89 -15.07 -12.75
N ALA A 388 -14.19 -15.22 -13.03
CA ALA A 388 -14.89 -14.38 -14.01
C ALA A 388 -14.73 -12.88 -13.73
N ALA A 389 -14.62 -12.48 -12.46
CA ALA A 389 -14.26 -11.13 -12.02
C ALA A 389 -12.93 -10.63 -12.63
N TYR A 390 -11.88 -11.46 -12.66
CA TYR A 390 -10.59 -11.11 -13.28
C TYR A 390 -10.76 -10.83 -14.78
N ASN A 391 -11.50 -11.68 -15.49
CA ASN A 391 -11.77 -11.50 -16.92
C ASN A 391 -12.58 -10.22 -17.19
N GLY A 392 -13.56 -9.95 -16.33
CA GLY A 392 -14.31 -8.69 -16.33
C GLY A 392 -13.42 -7.47 -16.17
N PHE A 393 -12.51 -7.51 -15.19
CA PHE A 393 -11.53 -6.45 -14.96
C PHE A 393 -10.67 -6.21 -16.21
N VAL A 394 -10.09 -7.27 -16.80
CA VAL A 394 -9.29 -7.18 -18.05
C VAL A 394 -10.12 -6.62 -19.20
N ALA A 395 -11.36 -7.06 -19.37
CA ALA A 395 -12.26 -6.53 -20.39
C ALA A 395 -12.57 -5.04 -20.19
N GLY A 396 -12.69 -4.59 -18.94
CA GLY A 396 -12.86 -3.19 -18.59
C GLY A 396 -11.62 -2.35 -18.87
N ILE A 397 -10.40 -2.89 -18.69
CA ILE A 397 -9.16 -2.18 -19.09
C ILE A 397 -9.13 -1.95 -20.62
N ASN A 398 -9.63 -2.93 -21.37
CA ASN A 398 -9.58 -2.94 -22.83
C ASN A 398 -10.75 -2.23 -23.53
N SER A 399 -11.71 -1.69 -22.77
CA SER A 399 -12.91 -1.04 -23.29
C SER A 399 -12.66 0.31 -23.96
#